data_AF-A0A850I1W9-F1
#
_entry.id   AF-A0A850I1W9-F1
#
_cell.length_a   1.000
_cell.length_b   1.000
_cell.length_c   1.000
_cell.angle_alpha   90.00
_cell.angle_beta   90.00
_cell.angle_gamma   90.00
#
_symmetry.space_group_name_H-M   'P 1'
#
loop_
_entity.id
_entity.type
_entity.pdbx_description
1 polymer ?
#
loop_
_entity_poly.entity_id
_entity_poly.type
_entity_poly.pdbx_seq_one_letter_code
_entity_poly.pdbx_strand_id
1 'polypeptide(L)'
;MSISGGSFGEQRMAGFIDSFAKKGIDVKDLPLRIRNPIKFRLPDGSRRAAYGFEATILADICDVVLSARKQGALMPQQIHIADQCELLVRGFARVGIIALVDEATGFQYSRTKFALARILEAFVAKELQPWVKTFPDEYYAQLFRLRGLDYRADSVRRPQYFGTLTNDIVYKRLAPGVLSELKKVIPKTESGRRKGALSQALTRNVGLPKTA
;
A
#
# COMPACT_ATOMS: atom_id res chain seq x y z
N MET A 1 -2.04 -26.93 27.88
CA MET A 1 -1.33 -26.96 26.58
C MET A 1 -1.74 -25.72 25.79
N SER A 2 -0.78 -24.83 25.52
CA SER A 2 -1.04 -23.53 24.90
C SER A 2 -1.15 -23.68 23.38
N ILE A 3 -2.32 -23.35 22.83
CA ILE A 3 -2.60 -23.32 21.39
C ILE A 3 -2.19 -21.95 20.86
N SER A 4 -0.89 -21.72 20.71
CA SER A 4 -0.35 -20.49 20.14
C SER A 4 -0.12 -20.66 18.63
N GLY A 5 -1.15 -20.29 17.85
CA GLY A 5 -1.08 -20.18 16.39
C GLY A 5 -2.29 -20.82 15.72
N GLY A 6 -3.29 -20.02 15.37
CA GLY A 6 -4.42 -20.45 14.52
C GLY A 6 -5.74 -19.75 14.81
N SER A 7 -6.22 -19.81 16.05
CA SER A 7 -7.57 -19.31 16.41
C SER A 7 -7.68 -17.77 16.44
N PHE A 8 -6.62 -17.06 16.83
CA PHE A 8 -6.72 -15.65 17.18
C PHE A 8 -6.84 -14.70 15.96
N GLY A 9 -6.23 -15.05 14.83
CA GLY A 9 -6.26 -14.21 13.62
C GLY A 9 -7.60 -14.25 12.90
N GLU A 10 -8.15 -15.45 12.73
CA GLU A 10 -9.47 -15.70 12.13
C GLU A 10 -10.58 -15.04 12.94
N GLN A 11 -10.55 -15.18 14.27
CA GLN A 11 -11.53 -14.56 15.15
C GLN A 11 -11.47 -13.03 15.08
N ARG A 12 -10.27 -12.43 14.95
CA ARG A 12 -10.12 -10.98 14.77
C ARG A 12 -10.67 -10.52 13.42
N MET A 13 -10.39 -11.26 12.35
CA MET A 13 -10.84 -10.90 11.00
C MET A 13 -12.36 -11.06 10.87
N ALA A 14 -12.93 -12.17 11.34
CA ALA A 14 -14.37 -12.36 11.40
C ALA A 14 -15.04 -11.29 12.28
N GLY A 15 -14.46 -10.98 13.45
CA GLY A 15 -14.97 -9.92 14.32
C GLY A 15 -14.91 -8.52 13.69
N PHE A 16 -13.88 -8.24 12.89
CA PHE A 16 -13.77 -7.00 12.11
C PHE A 16 -14.89 -6.91 11.07
N ILE A 17 -15.17 -7.98 10.32
CA ILE A 17 -16.28 -8.02 9.36
C ILE A 17 -17.64 -7.92 10.07
N ASP A 18 -17.85 -8.65 11.16
CA ASP A 18 -19.10 -8.57 11.95
C ASP A 18 -19.35 -7.16 12.49
N SER A 19 -18.29 -6.39 12.75
CA SER A 19 -18.45 -4.99 13.17
C SER A 19 -19.12 -4.13 12.10
N PHE A 20 -18.98 -4.46 10.82
CA PHE A 20 -19.68 -3.79 9.72
C PHE A 20 -21.12 -4.27 9.57
N ALA A 21 -21.39 -5.56 9.82
CA ALA A 21 -22.76 -6.08 9.86
C ALA A 21 -23.62 -5.31 10.88
N LYS A 22 -23.07 -5.04 12.07
CA LYS A 22 -23.71 -4.22 13.11
C LYS A 22 -23.99 -2.78 12.68
N LYS A 23 -23.29 -2.28 11.66
CA LYS A 23 -23.47 -0.94 11.08
C LYS A 23 -24.37 -0.95 9.85
N GLY A 24 -25.06 -2.06 9.55
CA GLY A 24 -25.98 -2.19 8.44
C GLY A 24 -25.33 -2.49 7.08
N ILE A 25 -24.05 -2.87 7.05
CA ILE A 25 -23.37 -3.29 5.82
C ILE A 25 -23.71 -4.74 5.53
N ASP A 26 -24.08 -5.05 4.28
CA ASP A 26 -24.24 -6.43 3.84
C ASP A 26 -22.87 -7.14 3.80
N VAL A 27 -22.71 -8.11 4.70
CA VAL A 27 -21.50 -8.94 4.80
C VAL A 27 -21.73 -10.37 4.28
N LYS A 28 -22.92 -10.68 3.77
CA LYS A 28 -23.32 -12.02 3.30
C LYS A 28 -22.94 -13.11 4.32
N ASP A 29 -22.36 -14.22 3.85
CA ASP A 29 -21.85 -15.33 4.64
C ASP A 29 -20.34 -15.23 4.94
N LEU A 30 -19.72 -14.09 4.64
CA LEU A 30 -18.27 -13.90 4.75
C LEU A 30 -17.72 -14.20 6.16
N PRO A 31 -18.37 -13.77 7.27
CA PRO A 31 -17.89 -14.14 8.61
C PRO A 31 -17.89 -15.65 8.88
N LEU A 32 -18.85 -16.40 8.31
CA LEU A 32 -18.92 -17.85 8.46
C LEU A 32 -17.79 -18.52 7.69
N ARG A 33 -17.54 -18.07 6.45
CA ARG A 33 -16.44 -18.56 5.60
C ARG A 33 -15.07 -18.30 6.22
N ILE A 34 -14.87 -17.14 6.86
CA ILE A 34 -13.63 -16.82 7.59
C ILE A 34 -13.44 -17.71 8.83
N ARG A 35 -14.54 -18.09 9.51
CA ARG A 35 -14.50 -18.96 10.70
C ARG A 35 -14.32 -20.43 10.38
N ASN A 36 -14.46 -20.83 9.11
CA ASN A 36 -14.33 -22.22 8.67
C ASN A 36 -13.16 -22.40 7.69
N PRO A 37 -11.91 -22.19 8.14
CA PRO A 37 -10.73 -22.34 7.31
C PRO A 37 -10.47 -23.81 6.94
N ILE A 38 -9.86 -24.03 5.78
CA ILE A 38 -9.34 -25.34 5.36
C ILE A 38 -8.00 -25.57 6.07
N LYS A 39 -7.92 -26.59 6.92
CA LYS A 39 -6.69 -26.93 7.65
C LYS A 39 -5.81 -27.85 6.81
N PHE A 40 -4.54 -27.49 6.63
CA PHE A 40 -3.56 -28.33 5.91
C PHE A 40 -2.23 -28.42 6.66
N ARG A 41 -1.46 -29.47 6.35
CA ARG A 41 -0.12 -29.69 6.91
C ARG A 41 0.92 -29.05 6.00
N LEU A 42 1.90 -28.36 6.59
CA LEU A 42 3.01 -27.83 5.79
C LEU A 42 3.96 -28.97 5.36
N PRO A 43 4.64 -28.83 4.20
CA PRO A 43 5.60 -29.82 3.71
C PRO A 43 6.87 -29.97 4.56
N ASP A 44 7.17 -28.99 5.41
CA ASP A 44 8.39 -28.90 6.24
C ASP A 44 8.36 -29.81 7.48
N GLY A 45 7.30 -30.62 7.66
CA GLY A 45 7.11 -31.47 8.83
C GLY A 45 6.77 -30.68 10.11
N SER A 46 6.47 -29.39 9.99
CA SER A 46 6.01 -28.57 11.11
C SER A 46 4.73 -29.15 11.69
N ARG A 47 4.69 -29.32 13.02
CA ARG A 47 3.47 -29.72 13.75
C ARG A 47 2.39 -28.63 13.74
N ARG A 48 2.68 -27.45 13.19
CA ARG A 48 1.71 -26.35 13.09
C ARG A 48 0.83 -26.59 11.88
N ALA A 49 -0.49 -26.62 12.08
CA ALA A 49 -1.45 -26.59 10.99
C ALA A 49 -1.41 -25.20 10.33
N ALA A 50 -1.48 -25.18 8.99
CA ALA A 50 -1.78 -23.97 8.24
C ALA A 50 -3.27 -23.90 7.92
N TYR A 51 -3.73 -22.67 7.68
CA TYR A 51 -5.12 -22.33 7.44
C TYR A 51 -5.25 -21.71 6.06
N GLY A 52 -6.10 -22.31 5.25
CA GLY A 52 -6.39 -21.90 3.89
C GLY A 52 -7.79 -21.31 3.80
N PHE A 53 -7.93 -20.31 2.94
CA PHE A 53 -9.18 -19.66 2.62
C PHE A 53 -9.45 -19.82 1.13
N GLU A 54 -10.72 -19.81 0.76
CA GLU A 54 -11.09 -19.64 -0.64
C GLU A 54 -10.49 -18.35 -1.19
N ALA A 55 -9.96 -18.38 -2.41
CA ALA A 55 -9.27 -17.24 -2.99
C ALA A 55 -10.15 -15.98 -3.08
N THR A 56 -11.46 -16.15 -3.26
CA THR A 56 -12.41 -15.04 -3.39
C THR A 56 -12.62 -14.27 -2.08
N ILE A 57 -12.32 -14.85 -0.92
CA ILE A 57 -12.51 -14.20 0.39
C ILE A 57 -11.78 -12.86 0.46
N LEU A 58 -10.61 -12.75 -0.16
CA LEU A 58 -9.87 -11.49 -0.21
C LEU A 58 -10.64 -10.40 -0.96
N ALA A 59 -11.26 -10.73 -2.09
CA ALA A 59 -12.08 -9.80 -2.85
C ALA A 59 -13.35 -9.43 -2.06
N ASP A 60 -14.01 -10.42 -1.44
CA ASP A 60 -15.21 -10.22 -0.62
C ASP A 60 -14.94 -9.28 0.57
N ILE A 61 -13.78 -9.43 1.24
CA ILE A 61 -13.35 -8.53 2.32
C ILE A 61 -13.19 -7.09 1.78
N CYS A 62 -12.53 -6.93 0.63
CA CYS A 62 -12.36 -5.61 0.03
C CYS A 62 -13.71 -4.95 -0.29
N ASP A 63 -14.65 -5.71 -0.85
CA ASP A 63 -15.98 -5.21 -1.21
C ASP A 63 -16.78 -4.77 0.02
N VAL A 64 -16.73 -5.52 1.13
CA VAL A 64 -17.37 -5.14 2.39
C VAL A 64 -16.77 -3.83 2.93
N VAL A 65 -15.44 -3.71 2.95
CA VAL A 65 -14.75 -2.51 3.44
C VAL A 65 -15.07 -1.29 2.58
N LEU A 66 -15.08 -1.44 1.25
CA LEU A 66 -15.41 -0.36 0.31
C LEU A 66 -16.89 0.03 0.38
N SER A 67 -17.78 -0.94 0.61
CA SER A 67 -19.21 -0.68 0.86
C SER A 67 -19.41 0.09 2.16
N ALA A 68 -18.69 -0.28 3.22
CA ALA A 68 -18.67 0.46 4.48
C ALA A 68 -18.14 1.89 4.30
N ARG A 69 -17.10 2.09 3.46
CA ARG A 69 -16.61 3.44 3.10
C ARG A 69 -17.68 4.26 2.40
N LYS A 70 -18.35 3.69 1.39
CA LYS A 70 -19.39 4.36 0.60
C LYS A 70 -20.55 4.83 1.48
N GLN A 71 -20.86 4.09 2.54
CA GLN A 71 -21.92 4.42 3.50
C GLN A 71 -21.44 5.28 4.68
N GLY A 72 -20.18 5.70 4.72
CA GLY A 72 -19.63 6.48 5.83
C GLY A 72 -19.52 5.71 7.16
N ALA A 73 -19.58 4.38 7.12
CA ALA A 73 -19.56 3.51 8.30
C ALA A 73 -18.14 3.22 8.84
N LEU A 74 -17.10 3.75 8.17
CA LEU A 74 -15.70 3.57 8.59
C LEU A 74 -15.30 4.55 9.71
N MET A 75 -14.52 4.03 10.65
CA MET A 75 -13.83 4.87 11.63
C MET A 75 -12.62 5.55 10.99
N PRO A 76 -12.15 6.71 11.50
CA PRO A 76 -10.96 7.39 10.98
C PRO A 76 -9.72 6.48 10.90
N GLN A 77 -9.56 5.60 11.90
CA GLN A 77 -8.46 4.62 11.93
C GLN A 77 -8.58 3.54 10.85
N GLN A 78 -9.74 3.31 10.25
CA GLN A 78 -9.99 2.29 9.23
C GLN A 78 -9.84 2.81 7.80
N ILE A 79 -9.71 4.13 7.60
CA ILE A 79 -9.65 4.76 6.26
C ILE A 79 -8.49 4.18 5.43
N HIS A 80 -7.31 4.04 6.03
CA HIS A 80 -6.14 3.47 5.35
C HIS A 80 -6.36 2.03 4.86
N ILE A 81 -7.20 1.25 5.54
CA ILE A 81 -7.55 -0.12 5.14
C ILE A 81 -8.40 -0.07 3.86
N ALA A 82 -9.35 0.87 3.79
CA ALA A 82 -10.18 1.02 2.62
C ALA A 82 -9.40 1.50 1.39
N ASP A 83 -8.40 2.37 1.57
CA ASP A 83 -7.50 2.79 0.50
C ASP A 83 -6.67 1.61 -0.04
N GLN A 84 -6.21 0.73 0.86
CA GLN A 84 -5.54 -0.52 0.47
C GLN A 84 -6.47 -1.49 -0.25
N CYS A 85 -7.71 -1.67 0.23
CA CYS A 85 -8.73 -2.49 -0.43
C CYS A 85 -9.05 -1.97 -1.83
N GLU A 86 -9.22 -0.66 -2.00
CA GLU A 86 -9.46 -0.05 -3.32
C GLU A 86 -8.30 -0.33 -4.28
N LEU A 87 -7.06 -0.20 -3.80
CA LEU A 87 -5.89 -0.48 -4.60
C LEU A 87 -5.86 -1.95 -5.07
N LEU A 88 -6.13 -2.89 -4.16
CA LEU A 88 -6.18 -4.32 -4.48
C LEU A 88 -7.27 -4.62 -5.52
N VAL A 89 -8.49 -4.12 -5.32
CA VAL A 89 -9.61 -4.33 -6.27
C VAL A 89 -9.28 -3.76 -7.65
N ARG A 90 -8.70 -2.55 -7.72
CA ARG A 90 -8.27 -1.96 -9.01
C ARG A 90 -7.15 -2.76 -9.67
N GLY A 91 -6.29 -3.42 -8.89
CA GLY A 91 -5.24 -4.31 -9.38
C GLY A 91 -5.81 -5.61 -9.93
N PHE A 92 -6.68 -6.27 -9.16
CA PHE A 92 -7.35 -7.51 -9.56
C PHE A 92 -8.19 -7.31 -10.82
N ALA A 93 -8.94 -6.20 -10.92
CA ALA A 93 -9.74 -5.90 -12.11
C ALA A 93 -8.87 -5.81 -13.37
N ARG A 94 -7.72 -5.12 -13.30
CA ARG A 94 -6.78 -5.03 -14.44
C ARG A 94 -6.22 -6.40 -14.82
N VAL A 95 -5.78 -7.17 -13.84
CA VAL A 95 -5.24 -8.51 -14.06
C VAL A 95 -6.31 -9.44 -14.65
N GLY A 96 -7.55 -9.36 -14.16
CA GLY A 96 -8.68 -10.13 -14.66
C GLY A 96 -8.99 -9.80 -16.12
N ILE A 97 -9.01 -8.51 -16.49
CA ILE A 97 -9.19 -8.10 -17.90
C ILE A 97 -8.09 -8.68 -18.77
N ILE A 98 -6.82 -8.56 -18.35
CA ILE A 98 -5.68 -9.12 -19.10
C ILE A 98 -5.82 -10.64 -19.24
N ALA A 99 -6.18 -11.33 -18.16
CA ALA A 99 -6.35 -12.77 -18.16
C ALA A 99 -7.46 -13.22 -19.13
N LEU A 100 -8.61 -12.53 -19.16
CA LEU A 100 -9.71 -12.83 -20.09
C LEU A 100 -9.31 -12.62 -21.55
N VAL A 101 -8.52 -11.58 -21.83
CA VAL A 101 -8.00 -11.33 -23.18
C VAL A 101 -6.96 -12.37 -23.58
N ASP A 102 -6.05 -12.73 -22.67
CA ASP A 102 -5.07 -13.80 -22.87
C ASP A 102 -5.73 -15.15 -23.13
N GLU A 103 -6.87 -15.42 -22.49
CA GLU A 103 -7.67 -16.62 -22.70
C GLU A 103 -8.32 -16.60 -24.09
N ALA A 104 -8.99 -15.51 -24.46
CA ALA A 104 -9.64 -15.36 -25.75
C ALA A 104 -8.66 -15.41 -26.94
N THR A 105 -7.41 -14.99 -26.74
CA THR A 105 -6.37 -14.99 -27.78
C THR A 105 -5.48 -16.24 -27.75
N GLY A 106 -5.61 -17.10 -26.74
CA GLY A 106 -4.74 -18.25 -26.50
C GLY A 106 -3.35 -17.90 -25.94
N PHE A 107 -3.04 -16.63 -25.68
CA PHE A 107 -1.76 -16.19 -25.11
C PHE A 107 -1.47 -16.77 -23.71
N GLN A 108 -2.52 -17.24 -23.01
CA GLN A 108 -2.38 -17.91 -21.72
C GLN A 108 -1.40 -19.09 -21.73
N TYR A 109 -1.25 -19.81 -22.85
CA TYR A 109 -0.35 -20.97 -22.99
C TYR A 109 1.12 -20.58 -23.25
N SER A 110 1.37 -19.39 -23.79
CA SER A 110 2.71 -18.88 -24.10
C SER A 110 3.31 -18.04 -22.97
N ARG A 111 2.50 -17.68 -21.96
CA ARG A 111 2.90 -16.76 -20.90
C ARG A 111 3.83 -17.43 -19.88
N THR A 112 4.89 -16.72 -19.46
CA THR A 112 5.78 -17.16 -18.39
C THR A 112 5.03 -17.35 -17.07
N LYS A 113 5.44 -18.37 -16.30
CA LYS A 113 4.96 -18.57 -14.92
C LYS A 113 5.07 -17.26 -14.12
N PHE A 114 4.00 -16.87 -13.44
CA PHE A 114 3.88 -15.64 -12.62
C PHE A 114 3.80 -14.29 -13.37
N ALA A 115 3.63 -14.23 -14.69
CA ALA A 115 3.55 -12.94 -15.39
C ALA A 115 2.38 -12.04 -14.92
N LEU A 116 1.20 -12.60 -14.63
CA LEU A 116 0.08 -11.81 -14.07
C LEU A 116 0.40 -11.25 -12.69
N ALA A 117 1.10 -12.01 -11.85
CA ALA A 117 1.53 -11.55 -10.53
C ALA A 117 2.50 -10.38 -10.65
N ARG A 118 3.46 -10.45 -11.59
CA ARG A 118 4.39 -9.33 -11.86
C ARG A 118 3.67 -8.07 -12.35
N ILE A 119 2.62 -8.22 -13.17
CA ILE A 119 1.79 -7.09 -13.61
C ILE A 119 1.06 -6.47 -12.42
N LEU A 120 0.49 -7.31 -11.53
CA LEU A 120 -0.15 -6.84 -10.30
C LEU A 120 0.84 -6.09 -9.40
N GLU A 121 2.02 -6.66 -9.17
CA GLU A 121 3.07 -6.05 -8.36
C GLU A 121 3.51 -4.70 -8.91
N ALA A 122 3.77 -4.61 -10.21
CA ALA A 122 4.14 -3.36 -10.87
C ALA A 122 3.04 -2.30 -10.74
N PHE A 123 1.77 -2.71 -10.83
CA PHE A 123 0.64 -1.82 -10.65
C PHE A 123 0.53 -1.33 -9.20
N VAL A 124 0.54 -2.24 -8.22
CA VAL A 124 0.48 -1.90 -6.79
C VAL A 124 1.63 -0.97 -6.42
N ALA A 125 2.86 -1.29 -6.84
CA ALA A 125 4.03 -0.45 -6.59
C ALA A 125 3.84 0.97 -7.13
N LYS A 126 3.31 1.11 -8.35
CA LYS A 126 3.04 2.43 -8.96
C LYS A 126 2.04 3.26 -8.15
N GLU A 127 0.96 2.65 -7.67
CA GLU A 127 -0.07 3.37 -6.90
C GLU A 127 0.30 3.54 -5.42
N LEU A 128 1.25 2.75 -4.87
CA LEU A 128 1.79 2.92 -3.52
C LEU A 128 2.82 4.06 -3.45
N GLN A 129 3.49 4.39 -4.56
CA GLN A 129 4.53 5.44 -4.61
C GLN A 129 4.13 6.79 -3.99
N PRO A 130 2.89 7.30 -4.17
CA PRO A 130 2.45 8.52 -3.49
C PRO A 130 2.44 8.42 -1.95
N TRP A 131 2.31 7.20 -1.39
CA TRP A 131 2.12 6.91 0.03
C TRP A 131 3.39 6.45 0.76
N VAL A 132 4.45 6.11 0.03
CA VAL A 132 5.74 5.71 0.63
C VAL A 132 6.48 6.96 1.13
N LYS A 133 6.84 6.97 2.42
CA LYS A 133 7.72 8.00 3.00
C LYS A 133 9.05 8.00 2.23
N THR A 134 9.32 9.05 1.48
CA THR A 134 10.57 9.17 0.69
C THR A 134 11.81 9.18 1.58
N PHE A 135 11.72 9.81 2.75
CA PHE A 135 12.79 9.84 3.73
C PHE A 135 12.37 9.06 4.98
N PRO A 136 13.18 8.09 5.45
CA PRO A 136 12.87 7.35 6.66
C PRO A 136 12.88 8.27 7.88
N ASP A 137 12.22 7.87 8.97
CA ASP A 137 12.18 8.69 10.19
C ASP A 137 13.59 8.89 10.79
N GLU A 138 14.50 7.93 10.57
CA GLU A 138 15.92 8.03 10.94
C GLU A 138 16.63 9.22 10.28
N TYR A 139 16.32 9.52 9.01
CA TYR A 139 16.89 10.70 8.32
C TYR A 139 16.57 11.99 9.09
N TYR A 140 15.34 12.11 9.59
CA TYR A 140 14.94 13.26 10.38
C TYR A 140 15.53 13.23 11.77
N ALA A 141 15.59 12.07 12.43
CA ALA A 141 16.27 11.95 13.73
C ALA A 141 17.73 12.45 13.66
N GLN A 142 18.44 12.13 12.58
CA GLN A 142 19.81 12.63 12.36
C GLN A 142 19.85 14.15 12.08
N LEU A 143 18.87 14.70 11.35
CA LEU A 143 18.76 16.15 11.15
C LEU A 143 18.52 16.91 12.46
N PHE A 144 17.65 16.38 13.34
CA PHE A 144 17.42 16.96 14.67
C PHE A 144 18.69 16.90 15.51
N ARG A 145 19.39 15.76 15.54
CA ARG A 145 20.69 15.61 16.22
C ARG A 145 21.73 16.63 15.74
N LEU A 146 21.90 16.77 14.42
CA LEU A 146 22.86 17.72 13.84
C LEU A 146 22.50 19.19 14.09
N ARG A 147 21.25 19.48 14.41
CA ARG A 147 20.76 20.83 14.69
C ARG A 147 20.61 21.13 16.17
N GLY A 148 20.97 20.19 17.05
CA GLY A 148 20.80 20.34 18.50
C GLY A 148 19.34 20.54 18.90
N LEU A 149 18.40 19.94 18.16
CA LEU A 149 16.97 20.04 18.43
C LEU A 149 16.45 18.74 19.04
N ASP A 150 15.49 18.85 19.94
CA ASP A 150 14.83 17.69 20.54
C ASP A 150 13.98 16.94 19.52
N TYR A 151 14.36 15.69 19.25
CA TYR A 151 13.58 14.80 18.41
C TYR A 151 12.50 14.10 19.23
N ARG A 152 11.24 14.42 18.91
CA ARG A 152 10.06 13.80 19.50
C ARG A 152 9.52 12.72 18.57
N ALA A 153 9.80 11.46 18.86
CA ALA A 153 9.35 10.32 18.05
C ALA A 153 7.81 10.17 17.99
N ASP A 154 7.11 10.77 18.94
CA ASP A 154 5.65 10.85 19.05
C ASP A 154 5.03 11.97 18.20
N SER A 155 5.84 12.86 17.59
CA SER A 155 5.37 14.04 16.86
C SER A 155 5.87 14.08 15.41
N VAL A 156 4.94 14.35 14.48
CA VAL A 156 5.24 14.61 13.06
C VAL A 156 5.66 16.07 12.78
N ARG A 157 5.64 16.94 13.80
CA ARG A 157 5.92 18.38 13.61
C ARG A 157 7.43 18.61 13.48
N ARG A 158 7.83 19.18 12.34
CA ARG A 158 9.23 19.47 12.00
C ARG A 158 9.41 20.96 11.75
N PRO A 159 10.60 21.54 12.05
CA PRO A 159 10.90 22.91 11.69
C PRO A 159 10.76 23.13 10.19
N GLN A 160 10.09 24.21 9.77
CA GLN A 160 9.77 24.47 8.37
C GLN A 160 11.01 24.56 7.47
N TYR A 161 12.15 25.00 8.02
CA TYR A 161 13.41 25.11 7.29
C TYR A 161 14.06 23.75 6.94
N PHE A 162 13.61 22.63 7.52
CA PHE A 162 14.10 21.30 7.16
C PHE A 162 13.87 20.96 5.70
N GLY A 163 12.83 21.54 5.07
CA GLY A 163 12.62 21.42 3.63
C GLY A 163 13.74 22.08 2.81
N THR A 164 14.28 23.20 3.29
CA THR A 164 15.44 23.87 2.67
C THR A 164 16.69 23.01 2.79
N LEU A 165 16.92 22.40 3.96
CA LEU A 165 18.03 21.48 4.17
C LEU A 165 17.93 20.24 3.28
N THR A 166 16.75 19.65 3.18
CA THR A 166 16.51 18.49 2.31
C THR A 166 16.79 18.84 0.85
N ASN A 167 16.41 20.05 0.40
CA ASN A 167 16.74 20.52 -0.94
C ASN A 167 18.24 20.64 -1.18
N ASP A 168 19.01 21.12 -0.20
CA ASP A 168 20.46 21.31 -0.35
C ASP A 168 21.24 20.00 -0.22
N ILE A 169 20.90 19.16 0.76
CA ILE A 169 21.63 17.94 1.09
C ILE A 169 21.31 16.82 0.09
N VAL A 170 20.08 16.76 -0.41
CA VAL A 170 19.62 15.67 -1.28
C VAL A 170 19.46 16.16 -2.72
N TYR A 171 18.50 17.04 -2.99
CA TYR A 171 18.10 17.37 -4.36
C TYR A 171 19.11 18.19 -5.15
N LYS A 172 19.86 19.09 -4.52
CA LYS A 172 20.91 19.89 -5.17
C LYS A 172 22.16 19.06 -5.49
N ARG A 173 22.40 18.00 -4.71
CA ARG A 173 23.57 17.11 -4.85
C ARG A 173 23.30 15.88 -5.72
N LEU A 174 22.05 15.66 -6.12
CA LEU A 174 21.65 14.56 -6.99
C LEU A 174 22.28 14.67 -8.40
N ALA A 175 22.07 15.80 -9.08
CA ALA A 175 22.80 16.19 -10.28
C ALA A 175 22.54 17.68 -10.60
N PRO A 176 23.41 18.34 -11.37
CA PRO A 176 23.18 19.71 -11.84
C PRO A 176 21.81 19.84 -12.53
N GLY A 177 21.05 20.89 -12.21
CA GLY A 177 19.75 21.16 -12.84
C GLY A 177 18.56 20.33 -12.35
N VAL A 178 18.76 19.23 -11.60
CA VAL A 178 17.66 18.37 -11.14
C VAL A 178 16.68 19.11 -10.23
N LEU A 179 17.17 19.87 -9.26
CA LEU A 179 16.30 20.61 -8.33
C LEU A 179 15.44 21.67 -9.06
N SER A 180 15.95 22.30 -10.11
CA SER A 180 15.16 23.25 -10.91
C SER A 180 14.06 22.54 -11.69
N GLU A 181 14.36 21.40 -12.32
CA GLU A 181 13.37 20.62 -13.06
C GLU A 181 12.28 20.08 -12.13
N LEU A 182 12.65 19.56 -10.94
CA LEU A 182 11.67 19.11 -9.95
C LEU A 182 10.72 20.22 -9.50
N LYS A 183 11.22 21.46 -9.36
CA LYS A 183 10.39 22.63 -9.01
C LYS A 183 9.49 23.08 -10.16
N LYS A 184 9.87 22.85 -11.42
CA LYS A 184 9.02 23.12 -12.59
C LYS A 184 7.90 22.10 -12.69
N VAL A 185 8.22 20.81 -12.53
CA VAL A 185 7.24 19.70 -12.56
C VAL A 185 6.22 19.82 -11.44
N ILE A 186 6.64 20.29 -10.25
CA ILE A 186 5.76 20.49 -9.10
C ILE A 186 5.70 21.99 -8.76
N PRO A 187 4.86 22.76 -9.48
CA PRO A 187 4.77 24.20 -9.29
C PRO A 187 4.10 24.55 -7.95
N LYS A 188 4.26 25.81 -7.56
CA LYS A 188 3.53 26.39 -6.44
C LYS A 188 2.11 26.75 -6.87
N THR A 189 1.16 26.66 -5.93
CA THR A 189 -0.19 27.22 -6.01
C THR A 189 -0.14 28.73 -5.78
N GLU A 190 -1.23 29.42 -6.09
CA GLU A 190 -1.39 30.86 -5.86
C GLU A 190 -1.18 31.25 -4.39
N SER A 191 -1.51 30.34 -3.46
CA SER A 191 -1.27 30.48 -2.02
C SER A 191 0.19 30.21 -1.57
N GLY A 192 1.12 30.00 -2.51
CA GLY A 192 2.55 29.81 -2.23
C GLY A 192 2.95 28.41 -1.76
N ARG A 193 2.00 27.50 -1.53
CA ARG A 193 2.26 26.07 -1.25
C ARG A 193 2.61 25.32 -2.53
N ARG A 194 3.37 24.22 -2.46
CA ARG A 194 3.61 23.34 -3.62
C ARG A 194 2.42 22.40 -3.82
N LYS A 195 2.09 22.09 -5.07
CA LYS A 195 1.02 21.12 -5.43
C LYS A 195 1.31 19.68 -4.96
N GLY A 196 2.57 19.35 -4.69
CA GLY A 196 3.00 18.03 -4.22
C GLY A 196 4.41 18.06 -3.60
N ALA A 197 4.89 16.90 -3.15
CA ALA A 197 6.26 16.75 -2.63
C ALA A 197 7.25 16.52 -3.77
N LEU A 198 8.42 17.16 -3.74
CA LEU A 198 9.43 17.04 -4.80
C LEU A 198 9.85 15.59 -5.08
N SER A 199 9.80 14.73 -4.06
CA SER A 199 10.09 13.32 -4.16
C SER A 199 9.14 12.53 -5.05
N GLN A 200 7.88 12.97 -5.17
CA GLN A 200 6.89 12.32 -6.02
C GLN A 200 7.21 12.47 -7.51
N ALA A 201 8.03 13.47 -7.89
CA ALA A 201 8.48 13.66 -9.26
C ALA A 201 9.74 12.85 -9.62
N LEU A 202 10.43 12.25 -8.63
CA LEU A 202 11.67 11.50 -8.87
C LEU A 202 11.45 10.06 -9.35
N THR A 203 10.21 9.58 -9.46
CA THR A 203 9.92 8.17 -9.78
C THR A 203 9.52 7.92 -11.23
N ARG A 204 10.01 8.74 -12.16
CA ARG A 204 10.03 8.34 -13.58
C ARG A 204 11.33 7.62 -13.90
N ASN A 205 11.22 6.30 -13.97
CA ASN A 205 12.07 5.39 -14.73
C ASN A 205 13.49 5.11 -14.21
N VAL A 206 13.80 3.81 -14.16
CA VAL A 206 15.05 3.22 -14.65
C VAL A 206 15.95 4.24 -15.36
N GLY A 207 17.13 4.49 -14.80
CA GLY A 207 18.27 5.18 -15.42
C GLY A 207 17.93 6.46 -16.17
N LEU A 208 18.17 7.62 -15.55
CA LEU A 208 18.38 8.84 -16.34
C LEU A 208 19.56 8.56 -17.31
N PRO A 209 19.35 8.59 -18.64
CA PRO A 209 20.45 8.58 -19.57
C PRO A 209 21.30 9.81 -19.26
N LYS A 210 22.62 9.62 -19.18
CA LYS A 210 23.56 10.73 -19.25
C LYS A 210 23.21 11.57 -20.48
N THR A 211 22.64 12.74 -20.28
CA THR A 211 22.58 13.77 -21.30
C THR A 211 23.73 14.73 -21.05
N ALA A 212 24.71 14.64 -21.96
CA ALA A 212 25.78 15.56 -22.35
C ALA A 212 26.43 16.41 -21.25
#